data_AF-A0A936RFZ5-F1
#
_entry.id   AF-A0A936RFZ5-F1
#
_cell.length_a   1.000
_cell.length_b   1.000
_cell.length_c   1.000
_cell.angle_alpha   90.00
_cell.angle_beta   90.00
_cell.angle_gamma   90.00
#
_symmetry.space_group_name_H-M   'P 1'
#
loop_
_entity.id
_entity.type
_entity.pdbx_description
1 polymer ?
#
loop_
_entity_poly.entity_id
_entity_poly.type
_entity_poly.pdbx_seq_one_letter_code
_entity_poly.pdbx_strand_id
1 'polypeptide(L)'
;MKTLIKLMLIVFCTTRFCGSLYAQVAGRNDIVIGELMADPSPPVSLPNNEWIELRNISATAFNLLGWRIGDASGQSGPHAILYFITG
;
A
#
# COMPACT_ATOMS: atom_id res chain seq x y z
N MET A 1 -9.15 -29.68 36.23
CA MET A 1 -9.92 -29.62 34.94
C MET A 1 -10.08 -28.18 34.42
N LYS A 2 -10.40 -27.18 35.25
CA LYS A 2 -10.54 -25.77 34.81
C LYS A 2 -9.23 -25.10 34.35
N THR A 3 -8.09 -25.56 34.86
CA THR A 3 -6.74 -25.08 34.49
C THR A 3 -6.22 -25.64 33.16
N LEU A 4 -6.66 -26.85 32.77
CA LEU A 4 -6.25 -27.50 31.52
C LEU A 4 -6.92 -26.85 30.29
N ILE A 5 -8.19 -26.43 30.42
CA ILE A 5 -8.91 -25.72 29.35
C ILE A 5 -8.31 -24.32 29.10
N LYS A 6 -7.86 -23.64 30.16
CA LYS A 6 -7.20 -22.31 30.06
C LYS A 6 -5.84 -22.42 29.37
N LEU A 7 -5.10 -23.50 29.62
CA LEU A 7 -3.82 -23.79 28.97
C LEU A 7 -3.99 -24.10 27.48
N MET A 8 -5.03 -24.84 27.09
CA MET A 8 -5.30 -25.14 25.68
C MET A 8 -5.79 -23.91 24.88
N LEU A 9 -6.56 -23.00 25.49
CA LEU A 9 -6.93 -21.73 24.84
C LEU A 9 -5.73 -20.78 24.64
N ILE A 10 -4.82 -20.74 25.61
CA ILE A 10 -3.60 -19.89 25.53
C ILE A 10 -2.66 -20.42 24.45
N VAL A 11 -2.50 -21.74 24.31
CA VAL A 11 -1.67 -22.36 23.27
C VAL A 11 -2.23 -22.14 21.86
N PHE A 12 -3.55 -22.06 21.69
CA PHE A 12 -4.18 -21.71 20.42
C PHE A 12 -4.03 -20.21 20.07
N CYS A 13 -3.97 -19.35 21.09
CA CYS A 13 -3.74 -17.91 20.92
C CYS A 13 -2.27 -17.60 20.53
N THR A 14 -1.29 -18.33 21.06
CA THR A 14 0.13 -18.09 20.78
C THR A 14 0.64 -18.77 19.50
N THR A 15 -0.06 -19.78 18.97
CA THR A 15 0.34 -20.48 17.72
C THR A 15 -0.25 -19.87 16.45
N ARG A 16 -1.05 -18.81 16.56
CA ARG A 16 -1.69 -18.13 15.41
C ARG A 16 -1.58 -16.59 15.45
N PHE A 17 -0.59 -16.03 16.14
CA PHE A 17 -0.28 -14.61 16.00
C PHE A 17 1.20 -14.32 16.32
N CYS A 18 2.10 -15.01 15.64
CA CYS A 18 3.47 -14.53 15.43
C CYS A 18 3.65 -14.27 13.93
N GLY A 19 2.84 -13.36 13.42
CA GLY A 19 3.05 -12.74 12.11
C GLY A 19 3.55 -11.33 12.37
N SER A 20 4.86 -11.14 12.28
CA SER A 20 5.50 -9.87 11.90
C SER A 20 4.90 -8.58 12.47
N LEU A 21 5.40 -8.12 13.63
CA LEU A 21 5.30 -6.71 14.07
C LEU A 21 6.18 -5.77 13.22
N TYR A 22 6.50 -6.14 11.98
CA TYR A 22 7.26 -5.28 11.09
C TYR A 22 6.27 -4.31 10.44
N ALA A 23 6.58 -3.01 10.49
CA ALA A 23 6.01 -2.09 9.52
C ALA A 23 6.10 -2.74 8.14
N GLN A 24 4.98 -2.87 7.43
CA GLN A 24 4.91 -3.46 6.09
C GLN A 24 5.97 -2.83 5.18
N VAL A 25 7.07 -3.54 4.93
CA VAL A 25 8.16 -3.09 4.04
C VAL A 25 7.77 -3.52 2.64
N ALA A 26 7.58 -2.56 1.74
CA ALA A 26 7.32 -2.85 0.34
C ALA A 26 8.56 -3.49 -0.30
N GLY A 27 8.39 -4.69 -0.83
CA GLY A 27 9.35 -5.37 -1.69
C GLY A 27 9.28 -4.85 -3.12
N ARG A 28 10.26 -5.26 -3.93
CA ARG A 28 10.24 -4.99 -5.37
C ARG A 28 8.96 -5.60 -5.98
N ASN A 29 8.24 -4.78 -6.75
CA ASN A 29 6.99 -5.14 -7.44
C ASN A 29 5.76 -5.36 -6.55
N ASP A 30 5.79 -5.05 -5.25
CA ASP A 30 4.56 -5.13 -4.43
C ASP A 30 3.53 -4.06 -4.84
N ILE A 31 4.03 -2.84 -5.08
CA ILE A 31 3.28 -1.73 -5.68
C ILE A 31 3.93 -1.40 -7.03
N VAL A 32 3.10 -1.31 -8.07
CA VAL A 32 3.52 -0.96 -9.43
C VAL A 32 2.74 0.24 -9.95
N ILE A 33 3.29 0.96 -10.93
CA ILE A 33 2.53 1.96 -11.68
C ILE A 33 1.70 1.20 -12.71
N GLY A 34 0.37 1.25 -12.56
CA GLY A 34 -0.57 0.60 -13.48
C GLY A 34 -0.81 1.45 -14.72
N GLU A 35 -0.97 2.76 -14.52
CA GLU A 35 -1.27 3.74 -15.56
C GLU A 35 -0.55 5.06 -15.28
N LEU A 36 -0.30 5.83 -16.34
CA LEU A 36 0.34 7.13 -16.32
C LEU A 36 -0.43 8.07 -17.26
N MET A 37 -0.95 9.17 -16.72
CA MET A 37 -1.50 10.28 -17.48
C MET A 37 -0.51 11.42 -17.50
N ALA A 38 0.12 11.63 -18.65
CA ALA A 38 1.00 12.77 -18.94
C ALA A 38 0.39 13.60 -20.07
N ASP A 39 0.58 14.92 -20.04
CA ASP A 39 -0.01 15.86 -21.00
C ASP A 39 -1.54 15.66 -21.20
N PRO A 40 -2.35 15.92 -20.16
CA PRO A 40 -3.79 15.61 -20.16
C PRO A 40 -4.63 16.50 -21.10
N SER A 41 -4.00 17.40 -21.87
CA SER A 41 -4.67 18.41 -22.68
C SER A 41 -4.82 17.98 -24.15
N PRO A 42 -6.01 18.17 -24.77
CA PRO A 42 -7.26 18.65 -24.18
C PRO A 42 -7.93 17.57 -23.31
N PRO A 43 -8.70 17.94 -22.27
CA PRO A 43 -9.32 16.96 -21.39
C PRO A 43 -10.28 16.04 -22.13
N VAL A 44 -10.06 14.73 -22.01
CA VAL A 44 -10.95 13.69 -22.54
C VAL A 44 -11.53 12.91 -21.37
N SER A 45 -12.77 13.20 -20.98
CA SER A 45 -13.56 12.51 -19.94
C SER A 45 -13.03 12.53 -18.49
N LEU A 46 -11.78 12.96 -18.25
CA LEU A 46 -11.17 13.16 -16.93
C LEU A 46 -10.72 14.62 -16.74
N PRO A 47 -10.46 15.07 -15.49
CA PRO A 47 -9.85 16.36 -15.23
C PRO A 47 -8.55 16.53 -16.03
N ASN A 48 -8.27 17.77 -16.45
CA ASN A 48 -7.05 18.13 -17.18
C ASN A 48 -5.83 18.19 -16.24
N ASN A 49 -5.53 17.06 -15.60
CA ASN A 49 -4.50 16.90 -14.57
C ASN A 49 -3.65 15.67 -14.85
N GLU A 50 -2.36 15.78 -14.57
CA GLU A 50 -1.44 14.64 -14.59
C GLU A 50 -1.65 13.77 -13.35
N TRP A 51 -1.54 12.46 -13.54
CA TRP A 51 -1.68 11.49 -12.45
C TRP A 51 -0.97 10.18 -12.77
N ILE A 52 -0.72 9.39 -11.72
CA ILE A 52 -0.28 8.00 -11.82
C ILE A 52 -1.27 7.10 -11.07
N GLU A 53 -1.55 5.93 -11.61
CA GLU A 53 -2.26 4.89 -10.86
C GLU A 53 -1.23 4.00 -10.17
N LEU A 54 -1.32 3.89 -8.85
CA LEU A 54 -0.58 2.89 -8.09
C LEU A 54 -1.45 1.64 -7.91
N ARG A 55 -0.93 0.49 -8.36
CA ARG A 55 -1.58 -0.80 -8.22
C ARG A 55 -0.81 -1.67 -7.23
N ASN A 56 -1.49 -2.08 -6.16
CA ASN A 56 -0.99 -3.09 -5.25
C ASN A 56 -1.26 -4.48 -5.84
N ILE A 57 -0.21 -5.19 -6.22
CA ILE A 57 -0.31 -6.56 -6.76
C ILE A 57 0.10 -7.62 -5.74
N SER A 58 0.37 -7.22 -4.49
CA SER A 58 0.65 -8.11 -3.39
C SER A 58 -0.63 -8.45 -2.60
N ALA A 59 -0.53 -9.42 -1.69
CA ALA A 59 -1.59 -9.73 -0.72
C ALA A 59 -1.55 -8.84 0.54
N THR A 60 -0.58 -7.93 0.64
CA THR A 60 -0.33 -7.11 1.83
C THR A 60 -0.89 -5.71 1.59
N ALA A 61 -1.61 -5.15 2.56
CA ALA A 61 -1.91 -3.71 2.53
C ALA A 61 -0.61 -2.90 2.69
N PHE A 62 -0.57 -1.66 2.19
CA PHE A 62 0.53 -0.74 2.44
C PHE A 62 0.00 0.64 2.84
N ASN A 63 0.62 1.23 3.86
CA ASN A 63 0.39 2.63 4.19
C ASN A 63 1.24 3.52 3.29
N LEU A 64 0.58 4.32 2.45
CA LEU A 64 1.22 5.23 1.50
C LEU A 64 1.68 6.55 2.15
N LEU A 65 1.40 6.78 3.43
CA LEU A 65 1.78 8.01 4.13
C LEU A 65 3.28 8.25 4.03
N GLY A 66 3.66 9.40 3.47
CA GLY A 66 5.06 9.81 3.34
C GLY A 66 5.81 9.17 2.17
N TRP A 67 5.12 8.40 1.32
CA TRP A 67 5.70 7.91 0.07
C TRP A 67 6.12 9.07 -0.82
N ARG A 68 7.15 8.82 -1.63
CA ARG A 68 7.73 9.78 -2.58
C ARG A 68 7.81 9.14 -3.94
N ILE A 69 7.71 9.96 -4.97
CA ILE A 69 7.89 9.56 -6.36
C ILE A 69 9.19 10.20 -6.84
N GLY A 70 10.01 9.48 -7.59
CA GLY A 70 11.17 10.10 -8.20
C GLY A 70 11.91 9.20 -9.17
N ASP A 71 12.94 9.78 -9.77
CA ASP A 71 13.75 9.21 -10.83
C ASP A 71 15.24 9.45 -10.55
N ALA A 72 16.07 9.33 -11.58
CA ALA A 72 17.52 9.57 -11.48
C ALA A 72 17.89 11.03 -11.18
N SER A 73 16.98 11.99 -11.39
CA SER A 73 17.20 13.43 -11.22
C SER A 73 16.77 13.95 -9.85
N GLY A 74 15.87 13.25 -9.16
CA GLY A 74 15.40 13.67 -7.85
C GLY A 74 14.22 12.87 -7.32
N GLN A 75 13.64 13.35 -6.22
CA GLN A 75 12.47 12.77 -5.56
C GLN A 75 11.52 13.89 -5.14
N SER A 76 10.22 13.62 -5.18
CA SER A 76 9.17 14.53 -4.74
C SER A 76 9.23 14.76 -3.22
N GLY A 77 8.49 15.77 -2.77
CA GLY A 77 8.09 15.85 -1.36
C GLY A 77 7.28 14.62 -0.92
N PRO A 78 7.13 14.38 0.39
CA PRO A 78 6.24 13.33 0.90
C PRO A 78 4.81 13.60 0.40
N HIS A 79 4.25 12.67 -0.35
CA HIS A 79 2.89 12.79 -0.86
C HIS A 79 1.90 12.40 0.24
N ALA A 80 0.83 13.20 0.38
CA ALA A 80 -0.21 12.99 1.39
C ALA A 80 -1.60 12.84 0.78
N ILE A 81 -1.74 12.78 -0.55
CA ILE A 81 -3.06 12.89 -1.17
C ILE A 81 -3.53 11.54 -1.74
N LEU A 82 -4.73 11.17 -1.32
CA LEU A 82 -5.48 9.99 -1.74
C LEU A 82 -6.54 10.46 -2.75
N TYR A 83 -6.13 10.77 -3.98
CA TYR A 83 -7.09 10.85 -5.07
C TYR A 83 -7.30 9.44 -5.62
N PHE A 84 -8.32 8.75 -5.12
CA PHE A 84 -8.79 7.53 -5.79
C PHE A 84 -9.53 7.97 -7.05
N ILE A 85 -8.87 7.88 -8.19
CA ILE A 85 -9.58 7.87 -9.47
C ILE A 85 -10.16 6.45 -9.57
N THR A 86 -11.33 6.24 -8.97
CA THR A 86 -12.07 5.00 -9.19
C THR A 86 -12.52 5.01 -10.65
N GLY A 87 -12.08 4.01 -11.42
CA GLY A 87 -12.68 3.69 -12.71
C GLY A 87 -14.15 3.29 -12.58
#